data_AF-A0A2U3KG08-F1
#
_entry.id   AF-A0A2U3KG08-F1
#
_cell.length_a   1.000
_cell.length_b   1.000
_cell.length_c   1.000
_cell.angle_alpha   90.00
_cell.angle_beta   90.00
_cell.angle_gamma   90.00
#
_symmetry.space_group_name_H-M   'P 1'
#
loop_
_entity.id
_entity.type
_entity.pdbx_description
1 polymer ?
#
loop_
_entity_poly.entity_id
_entity_poly.type
_entity_poly.pdbx_seq_one_letter_code
_entity_poly.pdbx_strand_id
1 'polypeptide(L)'
;MAGSQKGVLVIYTGGTIGSKPRDPDPDSPQVVVPWEELQAATPELLRLLQRGLRVDCKSIEPLDSCNIGPKEWQQIAGMIRDSYDEYEGFMVLHGTDTMVYTASALSFMLRELGKPVILTGAQRSAMVDVRNDATQNFITSVLLAAPSFSKIPVVPEVCIYFGGKLYRGNRTIKRDTAGYDAYESPNIPPLGEVGDKIVIHEDLIRPVPPPTRRFNVRTQLDMNVTTILVYPGLQNTDLARRQLEGIIATPSIRPDGLKAAIVLSYGSGNIPTLWPDFLKSFQEAREKGVVVANVSQCRRGGVELGIYETSALLLELGFCGGSDITLEAALCKLMSLLGDPDLTQEEVEEAYQRSIAGEQSFSTYVTKYPMKPGVLERDKSGVSLRVPGRPIEGGWTPNRVDRALLRFRGASVAHAKRGPVAFRVFMNLDKPEDASTDHPGFVGTFKKEPQETGIIVFDVTRVLVALTKPGDRASFTIFLDTDEASLSWREVEVAVVAREAAV
;
A
#
# COMPACT_ATOMS: atom_id res chain seq x y z
N MET A 1 20.77 27.79 25.08
CA MET A 1 19.82 28.67 24.36
C MET A 1 18.46 28.02 24.47
N ALA A 2 17.46 28.69 25.07
CA ALA A 2 16.09 28.23 25.05
C ALA A 2 15.68 28.13 23.58
N GLY A 3 15.46 26.91 23.07
CA GLY A 3 15.10 26.71 21.67
C GLY A 3 13.80 27.47 21.40
N SER A 4 13.83 28.39 20.43
CA SER A 4 12.62 29.01 19.89
C SER A 4 11.56 27.93 19.69
N GLN A 5 10.44 28.03 20.40
CA GLN A 5 9.32 27.09 20.26
C GLN A 5 8.89 27.12 18.78
N LYS A 6 9.07 26.00 18.08
CA LYS A 6 8.75 25.91 16.65
C LYS A 6 7.23 25.97 16.51
N GLY A 7 6.73 26.58 15.43
CA GLY A 7 5.30 26.76 15.22
C GLY A 7 4.66 25.65 14.40
N VAL A 8 3.40 25.86 14.02
CA VAL A 8 2.71 25.10 12.97
C VAL A 8 2.65 25.93 11.70
N LEU A 9 2.95 25.32 10.56
CA LEU A 9 2.67 25.90 9.25
C LEU A 9 1.35 25.35 8.72
N VAL A 10 0.41 26.25 8.46
CA VAL A 10 -0.83 25.98 7.74
C VAL A 10 -0.58 26.14 6.24
N ILE A 11 -0.86 25.09 5.48
CA ILE A 11 -0.89 25.10 4.02
C ILE A 11 -2.36 25.17 3.62
N TYR A 12 -2.78 26.35 3.16
CA TYR A 12 -4.17 26.59 2.79
C TYR A 12 -4.37 26.26 1.31
N THR A 13 -5.01 25.13 1.02
CA THR A 13 -5.33 24.67 -0.34
C THR A 13 -6.77 24.96 -0.74
N GLY A 14 -7.58 25.46 0.19
CA GLY A 14 -8.98 25.79 0.01
C GLY A 14 -9.93 24.78 0.64
N GLY A 15 -11.01 24.45 -0.09
CA GLY A 15 -12.08 23.57 0.39
C GLY A 15 -13.19 24.27 1.17
N THR A 16 -14.22 23.49 1.51
CA THR A 16 -15.47 23.94 2.14
C THR A 16 -15.27 24.67 3.47
N ILE A 17 -14.16 24.41 4.17
CA ILE A 17 -13.86 25.02 5.47
C ILE A 17 -13.82 26.55 5.43
N GLY A 18 -13.34 27.12 4.32
CA GLY A 18 -13.25 28.54 4.05
C GLY A 18 -14.07 28.95 2.84
N SER A 19 -15.19 28.30 2.54
CA SER A 19 -16.04 28.67 1.40
C SER A 19 -17.24 29.51 1.82
N LYS A 20 -17.70 30.42 0.96
CA LYS A 20 -18.98 31.14 1.14
C LYS A 20 -19.71 31.29 -0.20
N PRO A 21 -21.04 31.47 -0.23
CA PRO A 21 -21.75 31.83 -1.44
C PRO A 21 -21.07 33.02 -2.12
N ARG A 22 -20.87 32.93 -3.45
CA ARG A 22 -20.23 33.98 -4.23
C ARG A 22 -21.06 35.26 -4.22
N ASP A 23 -22.36 35.09 -4.33
CA ASP A 23 -23.35 36.16 -4.36
C ASP A 23 -24.08 36.25 -3.03
N PRO A 24 -24.82 37.35 -2.75
CA PRO A 24 -25.69 37.45 -1.58
C PRO A 24 -26.79 36.38 -1.51
N ASP A 25 -27.06 35.71 -2.64
CA ASP A 25 -27.95 34.55 -2.72
C ASP A 25 -27.30 33.33 -2.00
N PRO A 26 -27.91 32.80 -0.92
CA PRO A 26 -27.38 31.65 -0.18
C PRO A 26 -27.17 30.40 -1.03
N ASP A 27 -27.90 30.26 -2.14
CA ASP A 27 -27.84 29.11 -3.05
C ASP A 27 -26.82 29.31 -4.19
N SER A 28 -26.10 30.44 -4.19
CA SER A 28 -25.02 30.73 -5.13
C SER A 28 -23.88 29.71 -5.01
N PRO A 29 -23.22 29.34 -6.13
CA PRO A 29 -22.00 28.55 -6.09
C PRO A 29 -20.99 29.13 -5.11
N GLN A 30 -20.46 28.26 -4.24
CA GLN A 30 -19.53 28.70 -3.22
C GLN A 30 -18.15 29.00 -3.81
N VAL A 31 -17.47 29.98 -3.23
CA VAL A 31 -16.08 30.33 -3.53
C VAL A 31 -15.26 30.29 -2.27
N VAL A 32 -13.99 29.93 -2.41
CA VAL A 32 -13.04 29.87 -1.30
C VAL A 32 -12.52 31.27 -0.99
N VAL A 33 -12.58 31.68 0.28
CA VAL A 33 -12.11 33.00 0.73
C VAL A 33 -10.59 33.00 0.97
N PRO A 34 -9.93 34.17 0.93
CA PRO A 34 -8.54 34.31 1.34
C PRO A 34 -8.31 33.91 2.81
N TRP A 35 -7.07 33.55 3.15
CA TRP A 35 -6.70 33.09 4.49
C TRP A 35 -7.06 34.10 5.59
N GLU A 36 -6.85 35.39 5.34
CA GLU A 36 -7.08 36.46 6.31
C GLU A 36 -8.55 36.51 6.73
N GLU A 37 -9.46 36.22 5.81
CA GLU A 37 -10.90 36.20 6.07
C GLU A 37 -11.28 34.97 6.90
N LEU A 38 -10.73 33.79 6.58
CA LEU A 38 -10.93 32.56 7.36
C LEU A 38 -10.35 32.70 8.79
N GLN A 39 -9.16 33.29 8.90
CA GLN A 39 -8.53 33.57 10.20
C GLN A 39 -9.38 34.51 11.04
N ALA A 40 -9.94 35.57 10.44
CA ALA A 40 -10.83 36.50 11.13
C ALA A 40 -12.14 35.83 11.58
N ALA A 41 -12.66 34.87 10.79
CA ALA A 41 -13.84 34.07 11.12
C ALA A 41 -13.60 33.00 12.20
N THR A 42 -12.34 32.77 12.62
CA THR A 42 -11.96 31.74 13.59
C THR A 42 -11.32 32.35 14.86
N PRO A 43 -12.10 32.98 15.76
CA PRO A 43 -11.57 33.65 16.95
C PRO A 43 -10.86 32.69 17.92
N GLU A 44 -11.16 31.40 17.91
CA GLU A 44 -10.49 30.36 18.68
C GLU A 44 -9.00 30.26 18.33
N LEU A 45 -8.62 30.52 17.08
CA LEU A 45 -7.22 30.53 16.65
C LEU A 45 -6.46 31.66 17.36
N LEU A 46 -7.07 32.84 17.47
CA LEU A 46 -6.46 33.97 18.19
C LEU A 46 -6.17 33.63 19.64
N ARG A 47 -7.03 32.83 20.29
CA ARG A 47 -6.80 32.35 21.66
C ARG A 47 -5.59 31.43 21.75
N LEU A 48 -5.33 30.60 20.73
CA LEU A 48 -4.11 29.78 20.67
C LEU A 48 -2.86 30.64 20.49
N LEU A 49 -2.92 31.63 19.60
CA LEU A 49 -1.82 32.57 19.35
C LEU A 49 -1.46 33.34 20.63
N GLN A 50 -2.47 33.86 21.36
CA GLN A 50 -2.29 34.56 22.63
C GLN A 50 -1.69 33.68 23.73
N ARG A 51 -1.88 32.36 23.65
CA ARG A 51 -1.27 31.38 24.57
C ARG A 51 0.16 30.99 24.17
N GLY A 52 0.70 31.60 23.11
CA GLY A 52 2.09 31.43 22.68
C GLY A 52 2.30 30.39 21.59
N LEU A 53 1.24 29.82 20.99
CA LEU A 53 1.41 28.96 19.82
C LEU A 53 1.65 29.81 18.57
N ARG A 54 2.79 29.66 17.92
CA ARG A 54 3.04 30.25 16.60
C ARG A 54 2.30 29.45 15.53
N VAL A 55 1.42 30.11 14.78
CA VAL A 55 0.75 29.53 13.60
C VAL A 55 0.91 30.49 12.44
N ASP A 56 1.59 30.03 11.39
CA ASP A 56 1.78 30.79 10.15
C ASP A 56 1.00 30.12 9.01
N CYS A 57 0.75 30.85 7.93
CA CYS A 57 0.06 30.31 6.75
C CYS A 57 0.85 30.56 5.46
N LYS A 58 0.86 29.55 4.60
CA LYS A 58 1.18 29.67 3.17
C LYS A 58 -0.01 29.16 2.37
N SER A 59 -0.50 29.97 1.45
CA SER A 59 -1.60 29.56 0.57
C SER A 59 -1.05 29.15 -0.79
N ILE A 60 -1.60 28.08 -1.36
CA ILE A 60 -1.63 27.95 -2.82
C ILE A 60 -2.83 28.76 -3.34
N GLU A 61 -2.99 28.86 -4.66
CA GLU A 61 -4.27 29.33 -5.21
C GLU A 61 -5.39 28.41 -4.65
N PRO A 62 -6.36 28.92 -3.87
CA PRO A 62 -7.32 28.04 -3.21
C PRO A 62 -8.25 27.39 -4.23
N LEU A 63 -8.36 26.07 -4.18
CA LEU A 63 -9.12 25.27 -5.13
C LEU A 63 -10.21 24.47 -4.43
N ASP A 64 -11.23 24.11 -5.21
CA ASP A 64 -12.10 23.00 -4.87
C ASP A 64 -11.30 21.69 -4.94
N SER A 65 -11.50 20.77 -3.99
CA SER A 65 -10.77 19.50 -3.94
C SER A 65 -10.89 18.66 -5.20
N CYS A 66 -11.99 18.77 -5.97
CA CYS A 66 -12.15 18.08 -7.25
C CYS A 66 -11.10 18.50 -8.29
N ASN A 67 -10.45 19.64 -8.09
CA ASN A 67 -9.40 20.18 -8.97
C ASN A 67 -7.99 20.07 -8.35
N ILE A 68 -7.85 19.40 -7.20
CA ILE A 68 -6.54 19.14 -6.57
C ILE A 68 -6.02 17.79 -7.06
N GLY A 69 -4.83 17.78 -7.66
CA GLY A 69 -4.19 16.56 -8.15
C GLY A 69 -2.67 16.56 -8.00
N PRO A 70 -1.95 15.74 -8.80
CA PRO A 70 -0.50 15.55 -8.71
C PRO A 70 0.32 16.84 -8.66
N LYS A 71 -0.04 17.85 -9.46
CA LYS A 71 0.66 19.14 -9.49
C LYS A 71 0.56 19.87 -8.15
N GLU A 72 -0.63 19.92 -7.56
CA GLU A 72 -0.87 20.57 -6.27
C GLU A 72 -0.23 19.75 -5.14
N TRP A 73 -0.25 18.41 -5.21
CA TRP A 73 0.47 17.56 -4.26
C TRP A 73 1.98 17.86 -4.26
N GLN A 74 2.59 18.07 -5.42
CA GLN A 74 4.00 18.50 -5.54
C GLN A 74 4.25 19.86 -4.89
N GLN A 75 3.33 20.82 -5.06
CA GLN A 75 3.43 22.13 -4.42
C GLN A 75 3.36 22.02 -2.91
N ILE A 76 2.38 21.27 -2.37
CA ILE A 76 2.22 21.05 -0.93
C ILE A 76 3.48 20.38 -0.36
N ALA A 77 3.96 19.31 -1.00
CA ALA A 77 5.17 18.62 -0.56
C ALA A 77 6.42 19.51 -0.62
N GLY A 78 6.53 20.37 -1.63
CA GLY A 78 7.58 21.39 -1.74
C GLY A 78 7.53 22.42 -0.61
N MET A 79 6.34 22.93 -0.27
CA MET A 79 6.18 23.86 0.85
C MET A 79 6.58 23.24 2.19
N ILE A 80 6.21 21.97 2.42
CA ILE A 80 6.63 21.21 3.61
C ILE A 80 8.16 21.04 3.62
N ARG A 81 8.76 20.68 2.48
CA ARG A 81 10.22 20.55 2.33
C ARG A 81 10.94 21.84 2.70
N ASP A 82 10.55 22.93 2.08
CA ASP A 82 11.26 24.20 2.18
C ASP A 82 11.10 24.84 3.57
N SER A 83 10.05 24.44 4.30
CA SER A 83 9.75 24.93 5.65
C SER A 83 10.09 23.90 6.73
N TYR A 84 10.70 22.76 6.38
CA TYR A 84 10.72 21.60 7.26
C TYR A 84 11.39 21.90 8.59
N ASP A 85 12.53 22.59 8.59
CA ASP A 85 13.31 22.85 9.82
C ASP A 85 12.73 23.94 10.72
N GLU A 86 11.90 24.84 10.19
CA GLU A 86 11.36 26.00 10.90
C GLU A 86 10.16 25.67 11.81
N TYR A 87 9.37 24.66 11.44
CA TYR A 87 8.12 24.30 12.11
C TYR A 87 8.23 22.95 12.82
N GLU A 88 7.43 22.71 13.85
CA GLU A 88 7.35 21.39 14.51
C GLU A 88 6.32 20.47 13.85
N GLY A 89 5.37 21.02 13.09
CA GLY A 89 4.39 20.27 12.33
C GLY A 89 3.69 21.12 11.27
N PHE A 90 2.90 20.44 10.44
CA PHE A 90 2.22 21.00 9.29
C PHE A 90 0.74 20.66 9.35
N MET A 91 -0.10 21.60 8.93
CA MET A 91 -1.51 21.36 8.71
C MET A 91 -1.87 21.71 7.27
N VAL A 92 -2.61 20.86 6.58
CA VAL A 92 -3.11 21.13 5.23
C VAL A 92 -4.63 21.27 5.30
N LEU A 93 -5.13 22.48 5.03
CA LEU A 93 -6.56 22.72 4.91
C LEU A 93 -7.01 22.39 3.50
N HIS A 94 -7.90 21.41 3.38
CA HIS A 94 -8.24 20.75 2.12
C HIS A 94 -9.75 20.50 2.01
N GLY A 95 -10.29 20.48 0.79
CA GLY A 95 -11.67 20.05 0.52
C GLY A 95 -11.88 18.55 0.76
N THR A 96 -13.09 18.12 1.12
CA THR A 96 -13.27 16.77 1.65
C THR A 96 -13.23 15.67 0.59
N ASP A 97 -13.59 15.95 -0.66
CA ASP A 97 -13.79 14.91 -1.69
C ASP A 97 -12.52 14.14 -2.05
N THR A 98 -11.40 14.84 -2.23
CA THR A 98 -10.13 14.20 -2.66
C THR A 98 -9.06 14.18 -1.57
N MET A 99 -9.41 14.57 -0.33
CA MET A 99 -8.46 14.63 0.80
C MET A 99 -7.73 13.30 1.04
N VAL A 100 -8.42 12.16 0.87
CA VAL A 100 -7.83 10.82 1.02
C VAL A 100 -6.75 10.52 -0.01
N TYR A 101 -6.88 11.04 -1.24
CA TYR A 101 -5.86 10.91 -2.28
C TYR A 101 -4.67 11.80 -1.97
N THR A 102 -4.90 13.05 -1.58
CA THR A 102 -3.81 13.96 -1.18
C THR A 102 -3.04 13.41 0.02
N ALA A 103 -3.73 12.92 1.05
CA ALA A 103 -3.10 12.29 2.21
C ALA A 103 -2.29 11.05 1.82
N SER A 104 -2.84 10.22 0.93
CA SER A 104 -2.15 9.04 0.40
C SER A 104 -0.89 9.41 -0.38
N ALA A 105 -0.99 10.33 -1.34
CA ALA A 105 0.14 10.80 -2.14
C ALA A 105 1.26 11.39 -1.26
N LEU A 106 0.91 12.32 -0.36
CA LEU A 106 1.88 12.93 0.54
C LEU A 106 2.57 11.88 1.44
N SER A 107 1.86 10.83 1.86
CA SER A 107 2.47 9.75 2.67
C SER A 107 3.61 9.02 1.95
N PHE A 108 3.54 8.91 0.62
CA PHE A 108 4.59 8.30 -0.19
C PHE A 108 5.67 9.30 -0.62
N MET A 109 5.29 10.56 -0.84
CA MET A 109 6.19 11.64 -1.24
C MET A 109 7.11 12.10 -0.10
N LEU A 110 6.60 12.16 1.13
CA LEU A 110 7.29 12.67 2.33
C LEU A 110 8.05 11.54 3.04
N ARG A 111 9.28 11.25 2.57
CA ARG A 111 10.11 10.15 3.07
C ARG A 111 10.84 10.55 4.34
N GLU A 112 10.96 9.59 5.26
CA GLU A 112 11.62 9.80 6.56
C GLU A 112 11.02 11.01 7.31
N LEU A 113 9.69 11.14 7.25
CA LEU A 113 8.93 12.14 7.98
C LEU A 113 9.05 11.90 9.49
N GLY A 114 9.51 12.90 10.23
CA GLY A 114 9.60 12.90 11.69
C GLY A 114 8.68 13.91 12.40
N LYS A 115 7.72 14.49 11.67
CA LYS A 115 6.83 15.57 12.14
C LYS A 115 5.40 15.32 11.65
N PRO A 116 4.36 15.72 12.41
CA PRO A 116 2.98 15.54 11.98
C PRO A 116 2.65 16.39 10.76
N VAL A 117 1.94 15.79 9.80
CA VAL A 117 1.30 16.48 8.69
C VAL A 117 -0.19 16.15 8.75
N ILE A 118 -0.99 17.09 9.25
CA ILE A 118 -2.41 16.87 9.52
C ILE A 118 -3.24 17.50 8.40
N LEU A 119 -3.90 16.67 7.59
CA LEU A 119 -4.93 17.12 6.67
C LEU A 119 -6.27 17.24 7.41
N THR A 120 -6.99 18.33 7.14
CA THR A 120 -8.36 18.50 7.64
C THR A 120 -9.18 19.37 6.71
N GLY A 121 -10.48 19.45 6.98
CA GLY A 121 -11.45 20.23 6.22
C GLY A 121 -12.75 20.34 7.00
N ALA A 122 -13.85 20.55 6.28
CA ALA A 122 -15.18 20.60 6.89
C ALA A 122 -16.25 20.16 5.90
N GLN A 123 -17.35 19.60 6.41
CA GLN A 123 -18.57 19.42 5.63
C GLN A 123 -19.40 20.70 5.59
N ARG A 124 -19.27 21.55 6.60
CA ARG A 124 -19.92 22.86 6.69
C ARG A 124 -18.93 23.97 6.94
N SER A 125 -19.12 25.09 6.25
CA SER A 125 -18.16 26.19 6.25
C SER A 125 -18.20 26.99 7.56
N ALA A 126 -17.03 27.43 8.02
CA ALA A 126 -16.92 28.39 9.12
C ALA A 126 -17.40 29.81 8.72
N MET A 127 -17.46 30.12 7.42
CA MET A 127 -17.76 31.47 6.92
C MET A 127 -19.25 31.82 6.99
N VAL A 128 -20.13 30.81 7.01
CA VAL A 128 -21.58 31.00 6.82
C VAL A 128 -22.39 30.28 7.89
N ASP A 129 -21.97 29.06 8.26
CA ASP A 129 -22.79 28.19 9.09
C ASP A 129 -22.45 28.34 10.56
N VAL A 130 -23.39 28.83 11.38
CA VAL A 130 -23.22 28.88 12.85
C VAL A 130 -22.98 27.48 13.42
N ARG A 131 -23.70 26.46 12.90
CA ARG A 131 -23.48 25.06 13.24
C ARG A 131 -22.60 24.41 12.18
N ASN A 132 -21.29 24.45 12.40
CA ASN A 132 -20.26 23.86 11.52
C ASN A 132 -19.34 22.90 12.28
N ASP A 133 -18.68 22.03 11.53
CA ASP A 133 -17.55 21.19 11.98
C ASP A 133 -16.19 21.86 11.70
N ALA A 134 -16.13 22.86 10.82
CA ALA A 134 -14.94 23.60 10.43
C ALA A 134 -14.09 24.10 11.60
N THR A 135 -14.70 24.79 12.55
CA THR A 135 -13.98 25.42 13.68
C THR A 135 -13.29 24.37 14.53
N GLN A 136 -14.02 23.31 14.92
CA GLN A 136 -13.49 22.25 15.76
C GLN A 136 -12.42 21.44 15.03
N ASN A 137 -12.64 21.13 13.75
CA ASN A 137 -11.69 20.42 12.90
C ASN A 137 -10.37 21.20 12.77
N PHE A 138 -10.46 22.49 12.48
CA PHE A 138 -9.30 23.38 12.33
C PHE A 138 -8.49 23.48 13.63
N ILE A 139 -9.14 23.89 14.72
CA ILE A 139 -8.45 24.14 16.00
C ILE A 139 -7.79 22.86 16.53
N THR A 140 -8.48 21.73 16.44
CA THR A 140 -7.90 20.46 16.88
C THR A 140 -6.75 20.03 15.99
N SER A 141 -6.84 20.23 14.67
CA SER A 141 -5.75 19.88 13.75
C SER A 141 -4.48 20.70 14.01
N VAL A 142 -4.63 21.98 14.34
CA VAL A 142 -3.51 22.82 14.80
C VAL A 142 -2.89 22.27 16.08
N LEU A 143 -3.70 21.83 17.04
CA LEU A 143 -3.21 21.22 18.29
C LEU A 143 -2.48 19.90 18.03
N LEU A 144 -3.00 19.07 17.12
CA LEU A 144 -2.37 17.80 16.71
C LEU A 144 -1.06 18.02 15.96
N ALA A 145 -0.96 19.09 15.17
CA ALA A 145 0.27 19.49 14.49
C ALA A 145 1.30 20.16 15.42
N ALA A 146 0.92 20.53 16.65
CA ALA A 146 1.77 21.19 17.65
C ALA A 146 2.01 20.31 18.89
N PRO A 147 2.63 19.13 18.77
CA PRO A 147 2.76 18.17 19.86
C PRO A 147 3.45 18.76 21.11
N SER A 148 4.40 19.69 20.94
CA SER A 148 5.10 20.33 22.06
C SER A 148 4.18 21.26 22.85
N PHE A 149 3.32 22.01 22.14
CA PHE A 149 2.35 22.92 22.76
C PHE A 149 1.21 22.14 23.43
N SER A 150 0.68 21.13 22.73
CA SER A 150 -0.45 20.31 23.17
C SER A 150 -0.06 19.23 24.18
N LYS A 151 1.25 18.97 24.36
CA LYS A 151 1.81 17.95 25.26
C LYS A 151 1.31 16.55 24.93
N ILE A 152 1.32 16.21 23.64
CA ILE A 152 0.93 14.90 23.12
C ILE A 152 2.14 14.22 22.43
N PRO A 153 2.12 12.90 22.25
CA PRO A 153 3.12 12.21 21.45
C PRO A 153 3.22 12.78 20.03
N VAL A 154 4.41 12.79 19.46
CA VAL A 154 4.63 13.15 18.06
C VAL A 154 4.06 12.03 17.19
N VAL A 155 3.19 12.37 16.24
CA VAL A 155 2.70 11.44 15.21
C VAL A 155 3.47 11.73 13.91
N PRO A 156 4.55 11.00 13.58
CA PRO A 156 5.42 11.32 12.45
C PRO A 156 4.86 10.81 11.12
N GLU A 157 3.60 11.14 10.84
CA GLU A 157 2.84 10.59 9.71
C GLU A 157 2.02 11.67 9.02
N VAL A 158 1.59 11.36 7.79
CA VAL A 158 0.53 12.10 7.12
C VAL A 158 -0.80 11.53 7.58
N CYS A 159 -1.59 12.37 8.24
CA CYS A 159 -2.83 11.98 8.88
C CYS A 159 -4.01 12.78 8.35
N ILE A 160 -5.21 12.23 8.51
CA ILE A 160 -6.47 12.98 8.37
C ILE A 160 -7.07 13.11 9.76
N TYR A 161 -7.39 14.33 10.18
CA TYR A 161 -8.21 14.56 11.37
C TYR A 161 -9.62 15.01 10.98
N PHE A 162 -10.62 14.25 11.43
CA PHE A 162 -12.02 14.55 11.17
C PHE A 162 -12.94 13.89 12.20
N GLY A 163 -14.03 14.57 12.59
CA GLY A 163 -15.08 13.95 13.40
C GLY A 163 -14.61 13.39 14.75
N GLY A 164 -13.59 14.01 15.36
CA GLY A 164 -13.02 13.56 16.65
C GLY A 164 -12.03 12.40 16.54
N LYS A 165 -11.61 12.00 15.35
CA LYS A 165 -10.67 10.88 15.15
C LYS A 165 -9.49 11.32 14.30
N LEU A 166 -8.30 10.84 14.65
CA LEU A 166 -7.07 10.98 13.88
C LEU A 166 -6.81 9.67 13.14
N TYR A 167 -6.80 9.72 11.81
CA TYR A 167 -6.59 8.55 10.96
C TYR A 167 -5.21 8.60 10.28
N ARG A 168 -4.60 7.43 10.07
CA ARG A 168 -3.49 7.29 9.13
C ARG A 168 -4.00 7.63 7.72
N GLY A 169 -3.40 8.62 7.07
CA GLY A 169 -3.94 9.21 5.84
C GLY A 169 -4.14 8.20 4.71
N ASN A 170 -3.12 7.38 4.44
CA ASN A 170 -3.13 6.33 3.41
C ASN A 170 -3.90 5.05 3.80
N ARG A 171 -4.67 5.09 4.89
CA ARG A 171 -5.59 4.03 5.33
C ARG A 171 -7.03 4.52 5.38
N THR A 172 -7.30 5.74 4.90
CA THR A 172 -8.59 6.41 5.07
C THR A 172 -9.38 6.39 3.77
N ILE A 173 -10.70 6.19 3.87
CA ILE A 173 -11.66 6.38 2.79
C ILE A 173 -12.68 7.44 3.18
N LYS A 174 -13.22 8.18 2.20
CA LYS A 174 -14.42 9.02 2.42
C LYS A 174 -15.65 8.14 2.28
N ARG A 175 -16.36 7.89 3.38
CA ARG A 175 -17.48 6.95 3.43
C ARG A 175 -18.86 7.60 3.35
N ASP A 176 -18.97 8.88 3.69
CA ASP A 176 -20.22 9.62 3.79
C ASP A 176 -20.10 10.97 3.06
N THR A 177 -21.13 11.35 2.32
CA THR A 177 -21.15 12.58 1.53
C THR A 177 -21.53 13.81 2.35
N ALA A 178 -22.20 13.65 3.50
CA ALA A 178 -22.76 14.76 4.27
C ALA A 178 -22.50 14.70 5.79
N GLY A 179 -22.42 13.51 6.39
CA GLY A 179 -22.22 13.33 7.82
C GLY A 179 -20.87 13.85 8.32
N TYR A 180 -20.80 14.32 9.58
CA TYR A 180 -19.55 14.79 10.20
C TYR A 180 -18.57 13.65 10.54
N ASP A 181 -19.03 12.40 10.60
CA ASP A 181 -18.16 11.21 10.64
C ASP A 181 -17.93 10.71 9.20
N ALA A 182 -17.39 11.62 8.37
CA ALA A 182 -17.28 11.48 6.91
C ALA A 182 -16.25 10.46 6.45
N TYR A 183 -15.26 10.17 7.30
CA TYR A 183 -14.12 9.33 6.99
C TYR A 183 -14.10 8.06 7.84
N GLU A 184 -13.44 7.04 7.31
CA GLU A 184 -13.27 5.74 7.95
C GLU A 184 -11.88 5.20 7.62
N SER A 185 -11.29 4.47 8.56
CA SER A 185 -10.15 3.61 8.29
C SER A 185 -10.59 2.14 8.46
N PRO A 186 -10.80 1.40 7.37
CA PRO A 186 -11.49 0.11 7.45
C PRO A 186 -10.62 -1.03 7.98
N ASN A 187 -9.30 -0.92 7.84
CA ASN A 187 -8.35 -2.01 8.07
C ASN A 187 -7.34 -1.74 9.19
N ILE A 188 -7.37 -0.56 9.83
CA ILE A 188 -6.62 -0.24 11.05
C ILE A 188 -7.47 0.71 11.92
N PRO A 189 -7.41 0.63 13.25
CA PRO A 189 -8.05 1.63 14.11
C PRO A 189 -7.51 3.05 13.89
N PRO A 190 -8.24 4.10 14.30
CA PRO A 190 -7.70 5.45 14.36
C PRO A 190 -6.40 5.50 15.17
N LEU A 191 -5.46 6.36 14.77
CA LEU A 191 -4.22 6.64 15.50
C LEU A 191 -4.46 7.44 16.77
N GLY A 192 -5.63 8.07 16.90
CA GLY A 192 -6.01 8.80 18.09
C GLY A 192 -7.48 9.20 18.10
N GLU A 193 -7.98 9.48 19.30
CA GLU A 193 -9.34 9.93 19.56
C GLU A 193 -9.29 11.26 20.32
N VAL A 194 -10.17 12.19 19.93
CA VAL A 194 -10.27 13.52 20.52
C VAL A 194 -11.65 13.69 21.14
N GLY A 195 -11.66 13.66 22.47
CA GLY A 195 -12.82 13.97 23.31
C GLY A 195 -12.55 15.18 24.20
N ASP A 196 -12.73 15.02 25.51
CA ASP A 196 -12.28 16.02 26.50
C ASP A 196 -10.75 16.17 26.50
N LYS A 197 -10.04 15.11 26.08
CA LYS A 197 -8.59 15.06 25.88
C LYS A 197 -8.27 14.53 24.48
N ILE A 198 -7.06 14.84 24.03
CA ILE A 198 -6.45 14.21 22.87
C ILE A 198 -5.72 12.96 23.35
N VAL A 199 -6.12 11.79 22.86
CA VAL A 199 -5.49 10.49 23.16
C VAL A 199 -4.87 9.96 21.87
N ILE A 200 -3.57 9.67 21.90
CA ILE A 200 -2.83 9.06 20.79
C ILE A 200 -2.52 7.60 21.14
N HIS A 201 -2.79 6.68 20.21
CA HIS A 201 -2.48 5.26 20.32
C HIS A 201 -1.05 5.02 19.83
N GLU A 202 -0.08 5.14 20.74
CA GLU A 202 1.37 5.07 20.42
C GLU A 202 1.82 3.72 19.84
N ASP A 203 1.06 2.66 20.08
CA ASP A 203 1.26 1.32 19.51
C ASP A 203 0.91 1.24 18.02
N LEU A 204 0.05 2.14 17.53
CA LEU A 204 -0.37 2.19 16.13
C LEU A 204 0.46 3.15 15.28
N ILE A 205 1.18 4.10 15.88
CA ILE A 205 1.97 5.09 15.13
C ILE A 205 3.31 4.53 14.66
N ARG A 206 3.80 5.03 13.53
CA ARG A 206 5.15 4.73 13.04
C ARG A 206 6.19 5.38 13.94
N PRO A 207 7.36 4.73 14.16
CA PRO A 207 8.43 5.33 14.93
C PRO A 207 9.00 6.55 14.19
N VAL A 208 9.44 7.55 14.95
CA VAL A 208 10.19 8.69 14.40
C VAL A 208 11.48 8.16 13.75
N PRO A 209 11.78 8.54 12.50
CA PRO A 209 13.01 8.13 11.84
C PRO A 209 14.26 8.51 12.66
N PRO A 210 15.30 7.64 12.69
CA PRO A 210 16.51 7.94 13.41
C PRO A 210 17.24 9.14 12.77
N PRO A 211 18.06 9.92 13.53
CA PRO A 211 18.76 11.09 13.00
C PRO A 211 19.66 10.84 11.79
N THR A 212 20.05 9.59 11.56
CA THR A 212 20.84 9.15 10.39
C THR A 212 20.03 9.13 9.10
N ARG A 213 18.70 9.10 9.17
CA ARG A 213 17.80 9.15 8.02
C ARG A 213 17.20 10.54 7.92
N ARG A 214 17.63 11.27 6.88
CA ARG A 214 17.16 12.65 6.66
C ARG A 214 15.83 12.64 5.93
N PHE A 215 14.92 13.47 6.43
CA PHE A 215 13.71 13.83 5.73
C PHE A 215 14.03 14.26 4.29
N ASN A 216 13.29 13.72 3.32
CA ASN A 216 13.42 14.06 1.92
C ASN A 216 12.07 13.93 1.21
N VAL A 217 11.93 14.64 0.10
CA VAL A 217 10.68 14.67 -0.66
C VAL A 217 10.90 14.15 -2.07
N ARG A 218 10.08 13.17 -2.46
CA ARG A 218 10.00 12.64 -3.82
C ARG A 218 8.75 13.20 -4.50
N THR A 219 8.93 14.04 -5.50
CA THR A 219 7.83 14.76 -6.16
C THR A 219 7.45 14.19 -7.52
N GLN A 220 8.31 13.38 -8.15
CA GLN A 220 8.00 12.79 -9.45
C GLN A 220 6.92 11.72 -9.28
N LEU A 221 5.88 11.80 -10.12
CA LEU A 221 4.72 10.91 -10.13
C LEU A 221 4.45 10.54 -11.59
N ASP A 222 4.02 9.31 -11.85
CA ASP A 222 3.54 8.88 -13.16
C ASP A 222 2.06 8.53 -13.10
N MET A 223 1.26 9.26 -13.88
CA MET A 223 -0.20 9.14 -13.86
C MET A 223 -0.75 8.05 -14.79
N ASN A 224 0.10 7.28 -15.47
CA ASN A 224 -0.31 6.19 -16.37
C ASN A 224 -0.72 4.92 -15.61
N VAL A 225 -1.64 5.11 -14.66
CA VAL A 225 -2.24 4.09 -13.82
C VAL A 225 -3.75 4.07 -14.07
N THR A 226 -4.33 2.90 -14.31
CA THR A 226 -5.78 2.73 -14.50
C THR A 226 -6.38 1.81 -13.46
N THR A 227 -7.71 1.84 -13.33
CA THR A 227 -8.48 0.92 -12.49
C THR A 227 -9.45 0.11 -13.35
N ILE A 228 -9.48 -1.20 -13.12
CA ILE A 228 -10.40 -2.14 -13.77
C ILE A 228 -11.29 -2.74 -12.68
N LEU A 229 -12.55 -2.30 -12.66
CA LEU A 229 -13.57 -2.89 -11.79
C LEU A 229 -14.06 -4.20 -12.38
N VAL A 230 -13.78 -5.32 -11.70
CA VAL A 230 -14.32 -6.62 -12.08
C VAL A 230 -15.79 -6.71 -11.64
N TYR A 231 -16.71 -6.97 -12.56
CA TYR A 231 -18.11 -7.23 -12.27
C TYR A 231 -18.64 -8.41 -13.08
N PRO A 232 -19.71 -9.11 -12.63
CA PRO A 232 -20.20 -10.28 -13.34
C PRO A 232 -20.62 -9.91 -14.77
N GLY A 233 -19.89 -10.43 -15.75
CA GLY A 233 -20.10 -10.14 -17.17
C GLY A 233 -18.94 -9.39 -17.82
N LEU A 234 -18.02 -8.78 -17.07
CA LEU A 234 -16.83 -8.12 -17.65
C LEU A 234 -16.03 -9.09 -18.54
N GLN A 235 -15.87 -10.33 -18.07
CA GLN A 235 -15.16 -11.41 -18.77
C GLN A 235 -15.82 -11.88 -20.08
N ASN A 236 -17.07 -11.46 -20.34
CA ASN A 236 -17.78 -11.71 -21.60
C ASN A 236 -17.64 -10.55 -22.59
N THR A 237 -16.77 -9.58 -22.30
CA THR A 237 -16.58 -8.38 -23.12
C THR A 237 -15.10 -8.12 -23.36
N ASP A 238 -14.81 -7.35 -24.40
CA ASP A 238 -13.47 -6.83 -24.68
C ASP A 238 -13.10 -5.59 -23.83
N LEU A 239 -13.88 -5.23 -22.80
CA LEU A 239 -13.65 -4.00 -22.04
C LEU A 239 -12.32 -4.03 -21.29
N ALA A 240 -12.02 -5.10 -20.54
CA ALA A 240 -10.77 -5.22 -19.80
C ALA A 240 -9.57 -5.19 -20.75
N ARG A 241 -9.63 -5.97 -21.83
CA ARG A 241 -8.63 -5.97 -22.90
C ARG A 241 -8.44 -4.57 -23.49
N ARG A 242 -9.50 -3.85 -23.84
CA ARG A 242 -9.41 -2.47 -24.35
C ARG A 242 -8.86 -1.48 -23.33
N GLN A 243 -9.10 -1.65 -22.03
CA GLN A 243 -8.50 -0.81 -20.99
C GLN A 243 -7.00 -1.09 -20.82
N LEU A 244 -6.59 -2.35 -20.97
CA LEU A 244 -5.20 -2.79 -20.84
C LEU A 244 -4.36 -2.50 -22.09
N GLU A 245 -4.95 -2.70 -23.28
CA GLU A 245 -4.34 -2.34 -24.56
C GLU A 245 -4.41 -0.82 -24.82
N GLY A 246 -5.41 -0.16 -24.23
CA GLY A 246 -5.80 1.21 -24.52
C GLY A 246 -5.18 2.26 -23.63
N ILE A 247 -3.86 2.38 -23.69
CA ILE A 247 -3.19 3.63 -24.09
C ILE A 247 -1.98 3.18 -24.92
N ILE A 248 -2.21 2.74 -26.16
CA ILE A 248 -1.13 2.32 -27.07
C ILE A 248 -0.10 3.44 -27.10
N ALA A 249 1.13 3.11 -26.68
CA ALA A 249 2.26 4.00 -26.84
C ALA A 249 2.35 4.32 -28.33
N THR A 250 1.89 5.50 -28.69
CA THR A 250 1.98 6.04 -30.02
C THR A 250 3.12 7.02 -29.87
N PRO A 251 4.34 6.71 -30.34
CA PRO A 251 5.51 7.56 -30.07
C PRO A 251 5.28 9.04 -30.43
N SER A 252 4.34 9.30 -31.35
CA SER A 252 3.92 10.62 -31.81
C SER A 252 2.75 11.27 -31.03
N ILE A 253 2.03 10.53 -30.17
CA ILE A 253 0.76 10.96 -29.52
C ILE A 253 0.73 10.65 -28.00
N ARG A 254 1.21 9.47 -27.59
CA ARG A 254 1.30 8.98 -26.20
C ARG A 254 2.63 8.23 -26.04
N PRO A 255 3.77 8.87 -25.79
CA PRO A 255 5.04 8.16 -25.59
C PRO A 255 5.02 7.28 -24.32
N ASP A 256 4.22 7.69 -23.31
CA ASP A 256 4.07 7.00 -22.03
C ASP A 256 2.72 6.27 -22.00
N GLY A 257 2.68 5.03 -22.51
CA GLY A 257 1.50 4.17 -22.45
C GLY A 257 1.13 3.77 -21.02
N LEU A 258 0.11 2.93 -20.86
CA LEU A 258 -0.29 2.41 -19.55
C LEU A 258 0.89 1.70 -18.87
N LYS A 259 1.18 2.03 -17.61
CA LYS A 259 2.28 1.44 -16.82
C LYS A 259 1.79 0.58 -15.66
N ALA A 260 0.59 0.82 -15.14
CA ALA A 260 -0.03 -0.06 -14.16
C ALA A 260 -1.55 -0.12 -14.27
N ALA A 261 -2.12 -1.26 -13.88
CA ALA A 261 -3.56 -1.47 -13.77
C ALA A 261 -3.89 -2.05 -12.39
N ILE A 262 -4.80 -1.39 -11.67
CA ILE A 262 -5.38 -1.88 -10.43
C ILE A 262 -6.64 -2.65 -10.78
N VAL A 263 -6.63 -3.96 -10.55
CA VAL A 263 -7.77 -4.85 -10.73
C VAL A 263 -8.52 -4.93 -9.41
N LEU A 264 -9.71 -4.32 -9.37
CA LEU A 264 -10.61 -4.43 -8.23
C LEU A 264 -11.35 -5.76 -8.30
N SER A 265 -10.89 -6.74 -7.53
CA SER A 265 -11.36 -8.12 -7.54
C SER A 265 -12.40 -8.40 -6.45
N TYR A 266 -13.04 -9.57 -6.51
CA TYR A 266 -14.02 -9.97 -5.51
C TYR A 266 -13.36 -10.53 -4.25
N GLY A 267 -13.94 -10.23 -3.09
CA GLY A 267 -13.57 -10.86 -1.82
C GLY A 267 -12.07 -10.79 -1.55
N SER A 268 -11.44 -11.94 -1.32
CA SER A 268 -10.02 -12.05 -0.99
C SER A 268 -9.07 -11.98 -2.20
N GLY A 269 -9.47 -11.43 -3.35
CA GLY A 269 -8.58 -11.30 -4.51
C GLY A 269 -8.99 -12.04 -5.77
N ASN A 270 -10.24 -12.49 -5.91
CA ASN A 270 -10.64 -13.43 -6.97
C ASN A 270 -11.26 -12.74 -8.19
N ILE A 271 -10.93 -13.25 -9.38
CA ILE A 271 -11.58 -12.87 -10.66
C ILE A 271 -12.01 -14.14 -11.43
N PRO A 272 -12.90 -14.04 -12.43
CA PRO A 272 -13.30 -15.19 -13.24
C PRO A 272 -12.10 -15.83 -13.97
N THR A 273 -11.91 -17.14 -13.81
CA THR A 273 -10.79 -17.89 -14.40
C THR A 273 -11.17 -18.85 -15.52
N LEU A 274 -12.47 -19.09 -15.75
CA LEU A 274 -12.98 -19.98 -16.81
C LEU A 274 -12.98 -19.33 -18.21
N TRP A 275 -12.46 -18.11 -18.35
CA TRP A 275 -12.40 -17.35 -19.60
C TRP A 275 -10.94 -17.09 -19.98
N PRO A 276 -10.30 -17.96 -20.77
CA PRO A 276 -8.88 -17.84 -21.10
C PRO A 276 -8.52 -16.51 -21.75
N ASP A 277 -9.33 -16.00 -22.69
CA ASP A 277 -9.06 -14.72 -23.36
C ASP A 277 -9.10 -13.53 -22.38
N PHE A 278 -9.98 -13.58 -21.38
CA PHE A 278 -10.03 -12.57 -20.32
C PHE A 278 -8.73 -12.58 -19.50
N LEU A 279 -8.26 -13.75 -19.07
CA LEU A 279 -6.99 -13.87 -18.34
C LEU A 279 -5.77 -13.49 -19.19
N LYS A 280 -5.79 -13.90 -20.46
CA LYS A 280 -4.74 -13.62 -21.44
C LYS A 280 -4.53 -12.12 -21.62
N SER A 281 -5.60 -11.32 -21.54
CA SER A 281 -5.48 -9.86 -21.63
C SER A 281 -4.58 -9.25 -20.54
N PHE A 282 -4.64 -9.76 -19.31
CA PHE A 282 -3.76 -9.32 -18.21
C PHE A 282 -2.33 -9.84 -18.39
N GLN A 283 -2.19 -11.08 -18.85
CA GLN A 283 -0.88 -11.65 -19.15
C GLN A 283 -0.13 -10.85 -20.21
N GLU A 284 -0.79 -10.56 -21.34
CA GLU A 284 -0.23 -9.77 -22.44
C GLU A 284 0.10 -8.34 -22.02
N ALA A 285 -0.69 -7.74 -21.11
CA ALA A 285 -0.38 -6.43 -20.56
C ALA A 285 0.89 -6.48 -19.70
N ARG A 286 1.03 -7.49 -18.84
CA ARG A 286 2.21 -7.67 -18.00
C ARG A 286 3.47 -7.89 -18.82
N GLU A 287 3.39 -8.71 -19.88
CA GLU A 287 4.48 -8.96 -20.83
C GLU A 287 4.92 -7.67 -21.57
N LYS A 288 4.05 -6.66 -21.66
CA LYS A 288 4.35 -5.34 -22.21
C LYS A 288 4.83 -4.31 -21.17
N GLY A 289 5.07 -4.72 -19.93
CA GLY A 289 5.60 -3.85 -18.88
C GLY A 289 4.54 -3.25 -17.94
N VAL A 290 3.26 -3.65 -18.06
CA VAL A 290 2.20 -3.16 -17.17
C VAL A 290 2.23 -3.90 -15.85
N VAL A 291 2.36 -3.18 -14.73
CA VAL A 291 2.18 -3.75 -13.39
C VAL A 291 0.70 -4.04 -13.14
N VAL A 292 0.34 -5.29 -12.86
CA VAL A 292 -1.05 -5.68 -12.58
C VAL A 292 -1.23 -5.87 -11.08
N ALA A 293 -1.78 -4.86 -10.41
CA ALA A 293 -2.03 -4.85 -8.98
C ALA A 293 -3.44 -5.37 -8.67
N ASN A 294 -3.57 -6.24 -7.67
CA ASN A 294 -4.86 -6.78 -7.23
C ASN A 294 -5.27 -6.11 -5.92
N VAL A 295 -6.44 -5.47 -5.91
CA VAL A 295 -7.04 -4.83 -4.73
C VAL A 295 -8.47 -5.33 -4.58
N SER A 296 -8.94 -5.53 -3.35
CA SER A 296 -10.31 -5.99 -3.12
C SER A 296 -11.31 -4.87 -3.38
N GLN A 297 -12.48 -5.21 -3.90
CA GLN A 297 -13.66 -4.33 -3.87
C GLN A 297 -14.24 -4.17 -2.47
N CYS A 298 -13.97 -5.13 -1.56
CA CYS A 298 -14.45 -5.06 -0.19
C CYS A 298 -13.70 -3.97 0.56
N ARG A 299 -14.42 -3.11 1.28
CA ARG A 299 -13.82 -2.04 2.09
C ARG A 299 -12.91 -2.59 3.20
N ARG A 300 -13.29 -3.72 3.80
CA ARG A 300 -12.57 -4.37 4.88
C ARG A 300 -12.04 -5.73 4.46
N GLY A 301 -10.84 -6.06 4.92
CA GLY A 301 -10.10 -7.27 4.55
C GLY A 301 -9.05 -6.96 3.48
N GLY A 302 -8.46 -8.02 2.92
CA GLY A 302 -7.39 -7.86 1.94
C GLY A 302 -7.33 -8.99 0.93
N VAL A 303 -6.50 -8.76 -0.09
CA VAL A 303 -6.15 -9.74 -1.11
C VAL A 303 -5.16 -10.75 -0.54
N GLU A 304 -5.49 -12.03 -0.69
CA GLU A 304 -4.64 -13.16 -0.30
C GLU A 304 -4.44 -14.09 -1.50
N LEU A 305 -3.44 -13.78 -2.33
CA LEU A 305 -3.13 -14.58 -3.52
C LEU A 305 -2.54 -15.94 -3.17
N GLY A 306 -3.04 -17.00 -3.83
CA GLY A 306 -2.52 -18.36 -3.73
C GLY A 306 -3.22 -19.29 -2.75
N ILE A 307 -4.29 -18.84 -2.07
CA ILE A 307 -5.07 -19.69 -1.14
C ILE A 307 -6.12 -20.50 -1.90
N TYR A 308 -6.88 -19.83 -2.76
CA TYR A 308 -7.90 -20.45 -3.61
C TYR A 308 -7.31 -20.73 -4.98
N GLU A 309 -7.79 -21.79 -5.65
CA GLU A 309 -7.39 -22.17 -7.01
C GLU A 309 -7.47 -20.97 -7.98
N THR A 310 -8.54 -20.19 -7.90
CA THR A 310 -8.74 -18.95 -8.67
C THR A 310 -7.63 -17.93 -8.45
N SER A 311 -7.20 -17.75 -7.19
CA SER A 311 -6.14 -16.80 -6.82
C SER A 311 -4.72 -17.32 -7.11
N ALA A 312 -4.53 -18.65 -7.13
CA ALA A 312 -3.27 -19.29 -7.47
C ALA A 312 -2.91 -19.08 -8.95
N LEU A 313 -3.91 -19.11 -9.82
CA LEU A 313 -3.73 -18.76 -11.23
C LEU A 313 -3.33 -17.29 -11.41
N LEU A 314 -3.91 -16.36 -10.65
CA LEU A 314 -3.52 -14.93 -10.74
C LEU A 314 -2.09 -14.72 -10.28
N LEU A 315 -1.67 -15.43 -9.22
CA LEU A 315 -0.29 -15.43 -8.81
C LEU A 315 0.62 -15.97 -9.91
N GLU A 316 0.24 -17.02 -10.64
CA GLU A 316 0.98 -17.53 -11.82
C GLU A 316 1.03 -16.51 -12.98
N LEU A 317 -0.04 -15.75 -13.19
CA LEU A 317 -0.10 -14.68 -14.20
C LEU A 317 0.70 -13.43 -13.81
N GLY A 318 1.22 -13.37 -12.57
CA GLY A 318 2.07 -12.28 -12.08
C GLY A 318 1.30 -11.10 -11.51
N PHE A 319 0.08 -11.32 -11.01
CA PHE A 319 -0.62 -10.30 -10.25
C PHE A 319 0.11 -10.01 -8.94
N CYS A 320 0.23 -8.73 -8.60
CA CYS A 320 0.78 -8.26 -7.33
C CYS A 320 -0.33 -8.07 -6.30
N GLY A 321 -0.25 -8.75 -5.16
CA GLY A 321 -1.27 -8.62 -4.11
C GLY A 321 -1.16 -7.30 -3.36
N GLY A 322 -2.24 -6.52 -3.31
CA GLY A 322 -2.31 -5.27 -2.55
C GLY A 322 -2.55 -5.45 -1.04
N SER A 323 -2.62 -6.68 -0.53
CA SER A 323 -3.04 -6.95 0.85
C SER A 323 -4.33 -6.20 1.17
N ASP A 324 -4.38 -5.44 2.26
CA ASP A 324 -5.53 -4.65 2.73
C ASP A 324 -5.41 -3.13 2.44
N ILE A 325 -4.66 -2.77 1.40
CA ILE A 325 -4.54 -1.38 0.91
C ILE A 325 -5.88 -0.84 0.39
N THR A 326 -6.14 0.45 0.58
CA THR A 326 -7.30 1.11 -0.05
C THR A 326 -7.03 1.39 -1.54
N LEU A 327 -8.08 1.60 -2.34
CA LEU A 327 -7.91 1.97 -3.76
C LEU A 327 -7.16 3.31 -3.91
N GLU A 328 -7.48 4.28 -3.07
CA GLU A 328 -6.88 5.61 -3.07
C GLU A 328 -5.38 5.52 -2.79
N ALA A 329 -4.98 4.72 -1.80
CA ALA A 329 -3.58 4.49 -1.48
C ALA A 329 -2.88 3.67 -2.58
N ALA A 330 -3.52 2.65 -3.16
CA ALA A 330 -2.95 1.86 -4.24
C ALA A 330 -2.64 2.71 -5.49
N LEU A 331 -3.56 3.59 -5.88
CA LEU A 331 -3.37 4.55 -6.98
C LEU A 331 -2.16 5.45 -6.71
N CYS A 332 -2.15 6.13 -5.56
CA CYS A 332 -1.07 7.04 -5.19
C CYS A 332 0.28 6.33 -5.02
N LYS A 333 0.28 5.09 -4.50
CA LYS A 333 1.49 4.27 -4.35
C LYS A 333 2.10 3.92 -5.70
N LEU A 334 1.28 3.44 -6.65
CA LEU A 334 1.75 3.12 -8.00
C LEU A 334 2.23 4.38 -8.73
N MET A 335 1.51 5.50 -8.63
CA MET A 335 1.96 6.77 -9.20
C MET A 335 3.32 7.20 -8.65
N SER A 336 3.54 7.03 -7.34
CA SER A 336 4.81 7.35 -6.69
C SER A 336 5.95 6.39 -7.06
N LEU A 337 5.67 5.09 -7.19
CA LEU A 337 6.69 4.10 -7.57
C LEU A 337 7.10 4.25 -9.03
N LEU A 338 6.12 4.40 -9.94
CA LEU A 338 6.37 4.60 -11.37
C LEU A 338 7.01 5.95 -11.69
N GLY A 339 6.89 6.92 -10.78
CA GLY A 339 7.58 8.21 -10.87
C GLY A 339 9.08 8.14 -10.55
N ASP A 340 9.58 7.01 -10.04
CA ASP A 340 11.01 6.81 -9.83
C ASP A 340 11.66 6.24 -11.11
N PRO A 341 12.52 7.00 -11.81
CA PRO A 341 13.08 6.59 -13.09
C PRO A 341 14.08 5.42 -12.96
N ASP A 342 14.53 5.11 -11.75
CA ASP A 342 15.52 4.08 -11.50
C ASP A 342 14.88 2.71 -11.23
N LEU A 343 13.56 2.64 -11.01
CA LEU A 343 12.87 1.38 -10.74
C LEU A 343 12.47 0.65 -12.02
N THR A 344 12.87 -0.62 -12.09
CA THR A 344 12.36 -1.58 -13.08
C THR A 344 10.92 -2.00 -12.76
N GLN A 345 10.22 -2.59 -13.74
CA GLN A 345 8.88 -3.17 -13.51
C GLN A 345 8.88 -4.14 -12.32
N GLU A 346 9.89 -5.00 -12.23
CA GLU A 346 10.03 -5.99 -11.16
C GLU A 346 10.20 -5.31 -9.78
N GLU A 347 11.01 -4.26 -9.69
CA GLU A 347 11.18 -3.52 -8.44
C GLU A 347 9.90 -2.75 -8.04
N VAL A 348 9.11 -2.28 -9.01
CA VAL A 348 7.77 -1.72 -8.74
C VAL A 348 6.82 -2.81 -8.23
N GLU A 349 6.79 -3.99 -8.86
CA GLU A 349 6.00 -5.15 -8.42
C GLU A 349 6.36 -5.57 -6.97
N GLU A 350 7.65 -5.58 -6.63
CA GLU A 350 8.14 -5.86 -5.28
C GLU A 350 7.79 -4.75 -4.28
N ALA A 351 8.09 -3.49 -4.60
CA ALA A 351 7.83 -2.36 -3.72
C ALA A 351 6.33 -2.13 -3.49
N TYR A 352 5.49 -2.43 -4.48
CA TYR A 352 4.03 -2.41 -4.33
C TYR A 352 3.55 -3.42 -3.28
N GLN A 353 4.20 -4.58 -3.17
CA GLN A 353 3.83 -5.63 -2.21
C GLN A 353 4.45 -5.44 -0.82
N ARG A 354 5.24 -4.40 -0.59
CA ARG A 354 5.85 -4.05 0.70
C ARG A 354 5.24 -2.76 1.24
N SER A 355 5.01 -2.66 2.55
CA SER A 355 4.55 -1.40 3.15
C SER A 355 5.63 -0.33 3.07
N ILE A 356 5.24 0.84 2.58
CA ILE A 356 6.13 1.99 2.44
C ILE A 356 5.88 2.99 3.57
N ALA A 357 4.62 3.31 3.82
CA ALA A 357 4.18 4.38 4.70
C ALA A 357 3.05 3.92 5.65
N GLY A 358 2.91 2.60 5.86
CA GLY A 358 1.90 2.02 6.74
C GLY A 358 0.53 1.81 6.09
N GLU A 359 0.44 1.88 4.76
CA GLU A 359 -0.75 1.76 3.91
C GLU A 359 -1.35 0.35 3.83
N GLN A 360 -0.58 -0.67 4.24
CA GLN A 360 -0.97 -2.07 4.23
C GLN A 360 -0.39 -2.79 5.45
N SER A 361 -1.04 -3.87 5.87
CA SER A 361 -0.75 -4.57 7.13
C SER A 361 0.27 -5.70 6.99
N PHE A 362 0.52 -6.11 5.75
CA PHE A 362 1.47 -7.16 5.44
C PHE A 362 2.40 -6.71 4.33
N SER A 363 3.67 -7.07 4.46
CA SER A 363 4.66 -6.98 3.40
C SER A 363 4.99 -8.38 2.88
N THR A 364 5.13 -8.51 1.56
CA THR A 364 5.63 -9.73 0.92
C THR A 364 7.06 -9.51 0.41
N TYR A 365 7.96 -10.40 0.80
CA TYR A 365 9.36 -10.43 0.37
C TYR A 365 9.60 -11.68 -0.46
N VAL A 366 10.07 -11.53 -1.70
CA VAL A 366 10.16 -12.64 -2.65
C VAL A 366 11.61 -12.90 -3.01
N THR A 367 12.16 -14.01 -2.55
CA THR A 367 13.50 -14.46 -2.93
C THR A 367 13.41 -15.37 -4.14
N LYS A 368 13.84 -14.87 -5.30
CA LYS A 368 13.94 -15.68 -6.53
C LYS A 368 15.21 -16.53 -6.53
N TYR A 369 15.06 -17.79 -6.93
CA TYR A 369 16.16 -18.72 -7.12
C TYR A 369 16.49 -18.82 -8.61
N PRO A 370 17.68 -18.39 -9.07
CA PRO A 370 18.04 -18.45 -10.48
C PRO A 370 18.42 -19.88 -10.84
N MET A 371 17.40 -20.69 -10.99
CA MET A 371 17.48 -22.04 -11.52
C MET A 371 16.96 -22.02 -12.95
N LYS A 372 17.55 -22.85 -13.81
CA LYS A 372 16.98 -23.11 -15.13
C LYS A 372 15.64 -23.85 -14.95
N PRO A 373 14.71 -23.69 -15.90
CA PRO A 373 13.58 -24.60 -16.02
C PRO A 373 14.08 -26.05 -16.01
N GLY A 374 13.35 -26.94 -15.37
CA GLY A 374 13.81 -28.30 -15.14
C GLY A 374 12.68 -29.28 -14.88
N VAL A 375 13.07 -30.55 -14.82
CA VAL A 375 12.20 -31.66 -14.49
C VAL A 375 12.91 -32.55 -13.47
N LEU A 376 12.20 -32.92 -12.41
CA LEU A 376 12.57 -33.96 -11.46
C LEU A 376 11.69 -35.17 -11.78
N GLU A 377 12.29 -36.23 -12.30
CA GLU A 377 11.58 -37.47 -12.62
C GLU A 377 12.06 -38.58 -11.71
N ARG A 378 11.11 -39.35 -11.18
CA ARG A 378 11.43 -40.59 -10.47
C ARG A 378 11.60 -41.74 -11.46
N ASP A 379 12.54 -41.57 -12.39
CA ASP A 379 13.31 -42.64 -13.01
C ASP A 379 14.61 -42.10 -13.66
N LYS A 380 15.64 -42.95 -13.69
CA LYS A 380 16.95 -42.82 -14.35
C LYS A 380 17.97 -41.74 -13.92
N SER A 381 17.67 -40.70 -13.13
CA SER A 381 18.76 -39.75 -12.72
C SER A 381 18.72 -39.13 -11.30
N GLY A 382 17.69 -39.35 -10.49
CA GLY A 382 17.70 -38.98 -9.06
C GLY A 382 16.32 -38.80 -8.44
N VAL A 383 16.19 -39.06 -7.13
CA VAL A 383 14.92 -38.98 -6.38
C VAL A 383 14.70 -37.59 -5.77
N SER A 384 15.70 -36.70 -5.86
CA SER A 384 15.67 -35.38 -5.20
C SER A 384 16.21 -34.24 -6.06
N LEU A 385 15.56 -33.09 -5.97
CA LEU A 385 16.00 -31.80 -6.51
C LEU A 385 16.55 -30.93 -5.38
N ARG A 386 17.76 -30.39 -5.55
CA ARG A 386 18.30 -29.35 -4.66
C ARG A 386 18.19 -27.97 -5.28
N VAL A 387 17.40 -27.11 -4.63
CA VAL A 387 17.32 -25.66 -4.86
C VAL A 387 18.45 -24.99 -4.08
N PRO A 388 19.46 -24.40 -4.75
CA PRO A 388 20.68 -23.93 -4.12
C PRO A 388 20.44 -22.71 -3.22
N GLY A 389 21.20 -22.61 -2.13
CA GLY A 389 20.95 -21.61 -1.09
C GLY A 389 21.09 -20.15 -1.56
N ARG A 390 20.10 -19.31 -1.24
CA ARG A 390 20.08 -17.87 -1.52
C ARG A 390 19.83 -17.07 -0.23
N PRO A 391 20.41 -15.87 -0.09
CA PRO A 391 20.03 -14.95 0.98
C PRO A 391 18.54 -14.65 0.89
N ILE A 392 17.78 -14.91 1.96
CA ILE A 392 16.36 -14.59 1.99
C ILE A 392 16.17 -13.09 2.11
N GLU A 393 15.35 -12.52 1.22
CA GLU A 393 15.00 -11.10 1.22
C GLU A 393 14.36 -10.65 2.54
N GLY A 394 14.56 -9.38 2.87
CA GLY A 394 14.48 -8.89 4.23
C GLY A 394 13.60 -7.68 4.47
N GLY A 395 13.34 -7.44 5.75
CA GLY A 395 12.46 -6.37 6.27
C GLY A 395 11.53 -6.85 7.39
N TRP A 396 11.53 -8.16 7.65
CA TRP A 396 10.69 -8.83 8.62
C TRP A 396 11.47 -9.36 9.83
N THR A 397 10.76 -9.72 10.90
CA THR A 397 11.31 -10.44 12.05
C THR A 397 10.57 -11.77 12.21
N PRO A 398 11.21 -12.85 12.73
CA PRO A 398 10.59 -14.18 12.79
C PRO A 398 9.21 -14.21 13.48
N ASN A 399 9.01 -13.41 14.53
CA ASN A 399 7.73 -13.30 15.25
C ASN A 399 6.61 -12.57 14.50
N ARG A 400 6.91 -11.95 13.35
CA ARG A 400 5.94 -11.24 12.51
C ARG A 400 5.63 -11.97 11.22
N VAL A 401 6.35 -13.05 10.91
CA VAL A 401 6.06 -13.86 9.72
C VAL A 401 4.69 -14.51 9.89
N ASP A 402 3.77 -14.15 9.00
CA ASP A 402 2.45 -14.78 8.92
C ASP A 402 2.59 -16.11 8.18
N ARG A 403 3.22 -16.08 7.01
CA ARG A 403 3.41 -17.23 6.13
C ARG A 403 4.74 -17.12 5.37
N ALA A 404 5.36 -18.26 5.12
CA ALA A 404 6.46 -18.38 4.15
C ALA A 404 6.22 -19.56 3.22
N LEU A 405 6.28 -19.31 1.93
CA LEU A 405 5.84 -20.23 0.88
C LEU A 405 6.97 -20.46 -0.12
N LEU A 406 7.42 -21.71 -0.26
CA LEU A 406 8.27 -22.14 -1.37
C LEU A 406 7.36 -22.43 -2.57
N ARG A 407 7.55 -21.69 -3.65
CA ARG A 407 6.67 -21.69 -4.83
C ARG A 407 7.46 -22.13 -6.06
N PHE A 408 6.89 -23.05 -6.81
CA PHE A 408 7.33 -23.43 -8.15
C PHE A 408 6.29 -22.91 -9.15
N ARG A 409 6.71 -21.99 -10.01
CA ARG A 409 5.85 -21.36 -11.04
C ARG A 409 6.05 -22.03 -12.38
N GLY A 410 5.02 -22.01 -13.22
CA GLY A 410 4.95 -22.75 -14.47
C GLY A 410 5.21 -24.24 -14.24
N ALA A 411 4.67 -24.78 -13.15
CA ALA A 411 4.96 -26.11 -12.65
C ALA A 411 3.92 -27.14 -13.05
N SER A 412 4.40 -28.32 -13.43
CA SER A 412 3.59 -29.49 -13.77
C SER A 412 3.87 -30.62 -12.79
N VAL A 413 2.84 -31.36 -12.41
CA VAL A 413 2.97 -32.60 -11.64
C VAL A 413 2.30 -33.70 -12.44
N ALA A 414 3.05 -34.75 -12.80
CA ALA A 414 2.53 -35.88 -13.56
C ALA A 414 2.72 -37.18 -12.79
N HIS A 415 1.80 -38.13 -12.99
CA HIS A 415 1.86 -39.46 -12.39
C HIS A 415 1.15 -40.48 -13.28
N ALA A 416 1.88 -41.54 -13.67
CA ALA A 416 1.40 -42.55 -14.61
C ALA A 416 0.12 -43.28 -14.12
N LYS A 417 -0.01 -43.53 -12.82
CA LYS A 417 -1.10 -44.33 -12.24
C LYS A 417 -2.33 -43.52 -11.83
N ARG A 418 -2.40 -42.22 -12.19
CA ARG A 418 -3.47 -41.26 -11.83
C ARG A 418 -3.76 -41.24 -10.32
N GLY A 419 -3.13 -40.30 -9.62
CA GLY A 419 -3.36 -40.05 -8.18
C GLY A 419 -2.32 -39.09 -7.62
N PRO A 420 -2.45 -38.68 -6.35
CA PRO A 420 -1.60 -37.67 -5.76
C PRO A 420 -0.13 -38.09 -5.71
N VAL A 421 0.73 -37.12 -6.00
CA VAL A 421 2.19 -37.24 -5.94
C VAL A 421 2.69 -36.76 -4.59
N ALA A 422 3.44 -37.60 -3.89
CA ALA A 422 4.00 -37.33 -2.58
C ALA A 422 5.39 -36.70 -2.70
N PHE A 423 5.64 -35.68 -1.89
CA PHE A 423 6.91 -34.99 -1.80
C PHE A 423 7.34 -34.87 -0.35
N ARG A 424 8.63 -35.04 -0.07
CA ARG A 424 9.24 -34.56 1.18
C ARG A 424 10.09 -33.34 0.88
N VAL A 425 9.96 -32.29 1.70
CA VAL A 425 10.72 -31.06 1.55
C VAL A 425 11.60 -30.84 2.77
N PHE A 426 12.85 -30.46 2.52
CA PHE A 426 13.84 -30.14 3.53
C PHE A 426 14.41 -28.76 3.26
N MET A 427 14.67 -27.98 4.30
CA MET A 427 15.46 -26.76 4.25
C MET A 427 16.87 -27.04 4.77
N ASN A 428 17.89 -26.49 4.11
CA ASN A 428 19.29 -26.59 4.52
C ASN A 428 19.77 -28.02 4.76
N LEU A 429 19.32 -28.95 3.91
CA LEU A 429 19.85 -30.31 3.87
C LEU A 429 21.12 -30.32 3.01
N ASP A 430 22.27 -30.55 3.63
CA ASP A 430 23.57 -30.56 2.95
C ASP A 430 23.74 -31.78 2.04
N LYS A 431 23.31 -32.94 2.53
CA LYS A 431 23.47 -34.23 1.85
C LYS A 431 22.15 -34.99 1.80
N PRO A 432 21.73 -35.52 0.64
CA PRO A 432 20.48 -36.27 0.52
C PRO A 432 20.38 -37.50 1.44
N GLU A 433 21.50 -38.14 1.77
CA GLU A 433 21.57 -39.29 2.68
C GLU A 433 21.19 -38.97 4.13
N ASP A 434 21.27 -37.70 4.55
CA ASP A 434 20.90 -37.24 5.89
C ASP A 434 19.39 -36.96 6.02
N ALA A 435 18.60 -37.24 4.96
CA ALA A 435 17.17 -36.99 4.92
C ALA A 435 16.39 -37.89 5.90
N SER A 436 16.17 -37.39 7.11
CA SER A 436 15.33 -37.99 8.15
C SER A 436 14.19 -37.05 8.55
N THR A 437 13.03 -37.58 8.92
CA THR A 437 11.91 -36.77 9.46
C THR A 437 12.28 -36.04 10.75
N ASP A 438 13.34 -36.47 11.44
CA ASP A 438 13.87 -35.83 12.65
C ASP A 438 14.89 -34.72 12.35
N HIS A 439 15.27 -34.53 11.08
CA HIS A 439 16.19 -33.47 10.69
C HIS A 439 15.57 -32.10 11.02
N PRO A 440 16.32 -31.15 11.62
CA PRO A 440 15.77 -29.84 12.03
C PRO A 440 15.19 -29.05 10.85
N GLY A 441 15.75 -29.25 9.66
CA GLY A 441 15.27 -28.69 8.41
C GLY A 441 14.10 -29.43 7.75
N PHE A 442 13.56 -30.50 8.33
CA PHE A 442 12.42 -31.21 7.73
C PHE A 442 11.17 -30.33 7.74
N VAL A 443 10.75 -29.91 6.54
CA VAL A 443 9.58 -29.05 6.35
C VAL A 443 8.31 -29.86 6.53
N GLY A 444 8.21 -30.98 5.82
CA GLY A 444 7.06 -31.86 5.89
C GLY A 444 6.92 -32.75 4.66
N THR A 445 5.87 -33.57 4.70
CA THR A 445 5.42 -34.38 3.57
C THR A 445 4.17 -33.75 2.97
N PHE A 446 4.18 -33.56 1.66
CA PHE A 446 3.11 -32.92 0.90
C PHE A 446 2.57 -33.88 -0.13
N LYS A 447 1.28 -33.76 -0.44
CA LYS A 447 0.64 -34.46 -1.56
C LYS A 447 0.08 -33.43 -2.52
N LYS A 448 0.36 -33.59 -3.81
CA LYS A 448 -0.14 -32.71 -4.88
C LYS A 448 -0.86 -33.54 -5.92
N GLU A 449 -2.05 -33.12 -6.30
CA GLU A 449 -2.75 -33.74 -7.42
C GLU A 449 -1.99 -33.45 -8.73
N PRO A 450 -2.01 -34.39 -9.69
CA PRO A 450 -1.46 -34.13 -11.01
C PRO A 450 -2.10 -32.88 -11.65
N GLN A 451 -1.27 -32.03 -12.24
CA GLN A 451 -1.69 -30.82 -12.94
C GLN A 451 -0.75 -30.56 -14.12
N GLU A 452 -1.29 -30.07 -15.24
CA GLU A 452 -0.49 -29.87 -16.45
C GLU A 452 0.41 -28.63 -16.36
N THR A 453 -0.09 -27.52 -15.81
CA THR A 453 0.65 -26.28 -15.62
C THR A 453 -0.02 -25.41 -14.56
N GLY A 454 0.76 -24.69 -13.76
CA GLY A 454 0.26 -23.82 -12.72
C GLY A 454 1.33 -23.50 -11.68
N ILE A 455 0.91 -23.31 -10.43
CA ILE A 455 1.81 -23.05 -9.31
C ILE A 455 1.75 -24.20 -8.31
N ILE A 456 2.91 -24.70 -7.88
CA ILE A 456 3.03 -25.67 -6.78
C ILE A 456 3.63 -24.96 -5.57
N VAL A 457 2.94 -25.04 -4.44
CA VAL A 457 3.31 -24.33 -3.21
C VAL A 457 3.57 -25.30 -2.07
N PHE A 458 4.67 -25.10 -1.35
CA PHE A 458 5.00 -25.78 -0.10
C PHE A 458 5.07 -24.74 1.02
N ASP A 459 4.29 -24.96 2.08
CA ASP A 459 4.36 -24.11 3.28
C ASP A 459 5.64 -24.44 4.06
N VAL A 460 6.56 -23.47 4.10
CA VAL A 460 7.85 -23.58 4.78
C VAL A 460 7.91 -22.74 6.04
N THR A 461 6.79 -22.14 6.47
CA THR A 461 6.71 -21.13 7.54
C THR A 461 7.42 -21.59 8.81
N ARG A 462 7.05 -22.76 9.34
CA ARG A 462 7.58 -23.29 10.61
C ARG A 462 9.10 -23.40 10.60
N VAL A 463 9.67 -23.98 9.55
CA VAL A 463 11.11 -24.26 9.46
C VAL A 463 11.89 -22.99 9.14
N LEU A 464 11.36 -22.14 8.25
CA LEU A 464 11.98 -20.87 7.89
C LEU A 464 12.09 -19.96 9.12
N VAL A 465 11.00 -19.77 9.87
CA VAL A 465 10.98 -18.95 11.10
C VAL A 465 11.93 -19.48 12.17
N ALA A 466 12.08 -20.81 12.28
CA ALA A 466 12.93 -21.44 13.28
C ALA A 466 14.43 -21.34 12.96
N LEU A 467 14.79 -21.38 11.67
CA LEU A 467 16.18 -21.60 11.25
C LEU A 467 16.82 -20.42 10.52
N THR A 468 16.06 -19.42 10.08
CA THR A 468 16.61 -18.29 9.32
C THR A 468 16.07 -16.94 9.77
N LYS A 469 16.85 -15.91 9.44
CA LYS A 469 16.52 -14.49 9.53
C LYS A 469 16.75 -13.85 8.15
N PRO A 470 16.27 -12.62 7.91
CA PRO A 470 16.64 -11.85 6.72
C PRO A 470 18.15 -11.87 6.45
N GLY A 471 18.53 -12.14 5.20
CA GLY A 471 19.92 -12.23 4.77
C GLY A 471 20.59 -13.59 4.96
N ASP A 472 20.04 -14.47 5.81
CA ASP A 472 20.55 -15.84 5.94
C ASP A 472 20.32 -16.62 4.65
N ARG A 473 21.25 -17.52 4.32
CA ARG A 473 21.11 -18.38 3.14
C ARG A 473 20.22 -19.56 3.44
N ALA A 474 19.17 -19.75 2.63
CA ALA A 474 18.30 -20.91 2.70
C ALA A 474 18.31 -21.69 1.38
N SER A 475 18.64 -22.98 1.46
CA SER A 475 18.50 -23.96 0.38
C SER A 475 17.33 -24.90 0.66
N PHE A 476 16.77 -25.50 -0.39
CA PHE A 476 15.70 -26.48 -0.24
C PHE A 476 16.02 -27.75 -1.02
N THR A 477 15.71 -28.90 -0.45
CA THR A 477 15.80 -30.20 -1.11
C THR A 477 14.42 -30.84 -1.16
N ILE A 478 13.96 -31.16 -2.36
CA ILE A 478 12.64 -31.73 -2.63
C ILE A 478 12.86 -33.17 -3.07
N PHE A 479 12.34 -34.13 -2.31
CA PHE A 479 12.30 -35.54 -2.66
C PHE A 479 10.95 -35.87 -3.28
N LEU A 480 10.98 -36.57 -4.39
CA LEU A 480 9.80 -37.12 -5.05
C LEU A 480 9.58 -38.56 -4.55
N ASP A 481 8.55 -38.76 -3.74
CA ASP A 481 8.33 -40.03 -3.04
C ASP A 481 7.43 -41.02 -3.81
N THR A 482 6.71 -40.55 -4.82
CA THR A 482 5.83 -41.39 -5.66
C THR A 482 6.59 -41.90 -6.89
N ASP A 483 6.54 -43.21 -7.14
CA ASP A 483 7.12 -43.84 -8.34
C ASP A 483 6.39 -43.40 -9.62
N GLU A 484 7.10 -43.40 -10.76
CA GLU A 484 6.53 -43.05 -12.08
C GLU A 484 5.84 -41.68 -12.09
N ALA A 485 6.38 -40.75 -11.31
CA ALA A 485 5.92 -39.37 -11.23
C ALA A 485 7.01 -38.40 -11.65
N SER A 486 6.61 -37.17 -11.95
CA SER A 486 7.52 -36.07 -12.23
C SER A 486 7.00 -34.73 -11.72
N LEU A 487 7.94 -33.81 -11.48
CA LEU A 487 7.71 -32.40 -11.20
C LEU A 487 8.53 -31.59 -12.19
N SER A 488 7.89 -30.74 -13.00
CA SER A 488 8.59 -29.74 -13.81
C SER A 488 8.31 -28.33 -13.29
N TRP A 489 9.18 -27.38 -13.63
CA TRP A 489 9.03 -25.98 -13.25
C TRP A 489 9.71 -25.03 -14.24
N ARG A 490 9.26 -23.78 -14.21
CA ARG A 490 9.91 -22.65 -14.91
C ARG A 490 10.74 -21.80 -13.95
N GLU A 491 10.19 -21.46 -12.79
CA GLU A 491 10.80 -20.56 -11.81
C GLU A 491 10.56 -21.10 -10.39
N VAL A 492 11.48 -20.80 -9.48
CA VAL A 492 11.39 -21.16 -8.05
C VAL A 492 11.62 -19.93 -7.21
N GLU A 493 10.75 -19.68 -6.25
CA GLU A 493 10.84 -18.54 -5.34
C GLU A 493 10.44 -18.92 -3.92
N VAL A 494 10.89 -18.14 -2.94
CA VAL A 494 10.34 -18.16 -1.58
C VAL A 494 9.71 -16.82 -1.30
N ALA A 495 8.42 -16.82 -0.98
CA ALA A 495 7.70 -15.63 -0.57
C ALA A 495 7.47 -15.64 0.94
N VAL A 496 8.00 -14.64 1.64
CA VAL A 496 7.78 -14.41 3.07
C VAL A 496 6.77 -13.27 3.23
N VAL A 497 5.60 -13.58 3.79
CA VAL A 497 4.56 -12.62 4.14
C VAL A 497 4.68 -12.30 5.62
N ALA A 498 4.93 -11.04 5.95
CA ALA A 498 5.14 -10.60 7.33
C ALA A 498 4.23 -9.42 7.69
N ARG A 499 3.73 -9.42 8.93
CA ARG A 499 2.95 -8.32 9.51
C ARG A 499 3.83 -7.10 9.74
N GLU A 500 3.27 -5.93 9.46
CA GLU A 500 3.89 -4.66 9.76
C GLU A 500 3.88 -4.37 11.26
N ALA A 501 4.84 -3.56 11.71
CA ALA A 501 5.07 -3.29 13.13
C ALA A 501 3.94 -2.48 13.81
N ALA A 502 3.15 -1.76 13.02
CA ALA A 502 2.26 -0.68 13.45
C ALA A 502 0.81 -0.91 12.97
N VAL A 503 0.35 -2.16 13.07
CA VAL A 503 -1.01 -2.61 12.74
C VAL A 503 -1.50 -3.58 13.80
#